data_AF-A0A2I2KPG8-F1
#
_entry.id   AF-A0A2I2KPG8-F1
#
_cell.length_a   1.000
_cell.length_b   1.000
_cell.length_c   1.000
_cell.angle_alpha   90.00
_cell.angle_beta   90.00
_cell.angle_gamma   90.00
#
_symmetry.space_group_name_H-M   'P 1'
#
loop_
_entity.id
_entity.type
_entity.pdbx_description
1 polymer ?
#
loop_
_entity_poly.entity_id
_entity_poly.type
_entity_poly.pdbx_seq_one_letter_code
_entity_poly.pdbx_strand_id
1 'polypeptide(L)'
;MTSGGAPGGPVPADRPAPADRSAPADRPAHAVLALGSNLGDRWALLRGAVRSLDKLLGVSACSPVYETAPVGGPEQDDYLNAVVLTAPAPPRELLAAARAAEEQALRVRTVRWGPRTLDVDVIALGMRRSDDPEILLPHPRAHLRAFVCVPWLDVEPDAVLPGHGRVADLVARMSRDGELAGLRRGASMLLDEGGTAG
;
A
#
# COMPACT_ATOMS: atom_id res chain seq x y z
N MET A 1 -33.90 43.59 -40.02
CA MET A 1 -34.71 42.42 -39.60
C MET A 1 -34.10 41.17 -40.21
N THR A 2 -33.90 40.14 -39.37
CA THR A 2 -33.48 38.73 -39.63
C THR A 2 -32.12 38.50 -40.31
N SER A 3 -31.04 38.07 -39.65
CA SER A 3 -30.76 36.81 -38.91
C SER A 3 -30.61 35.57 -39.79
N GLY A 4 -29.45 34.91 -39.72
CA GLY A 4 -29.21 33.59 -40.31
C GLY A 4 -27.74 33.17 -40.18
N GLY A 5 -27.32 32.83 -38.97
CA GLY A 5 -25.97 32.37 -38.65
C GLY A 5 -25.72 30.92 -39.11
N ALA A 6 -24.49 30.67 -39.56
CA ALA A 6 -23.95 29.37 -39.97
C ALA A 6 -23.29 28.64 -38.76
N PRO A 7 -22.97 27.34 -38.87
CA PRO A 7 -23.12 26.34 -37.82
C PRO A 7 -21.96 26.27 -36.80
N GLY A 8 -22.30 25.79 -35.60
CA GLY A 8 -21.41 25.59 -34.47
C GLY A 8 -20.25 24.64 -34.78
N GLY A 9 -19.04 25.11 -34.47
CA GLY A 9 -17.81 24.32 -34.49
C GLY A 9 -17.74 23.29 -33.36
N PRO A 10 -16.77 22.37 -33.43
CA PRO A 10 -16.68 21.25 -32.50
C PRO A 10 -16.39 21.70 -31.06
N VAL A 11 -17.09 21.08 -30.13
CA VAL A 11 -16.87 21.19 -28.67
C VAL A 11 -15.42 20.77 -28.37
N PRO A 12 -14.62 21.58 -27.66
CA PRO A 12 -13.26 21.18 -27.31
C PRO A 12 -13.32 20.02 -26.31
N ALA A 13 -12.61 18.94 -26.63
CA ALA A 13 -12.38 17.82 -25.74
C ALA A 13 -11.73 18.31 -24.44
N ASP A 14 -12.24 17.78 -23.34
CA ASP A 14 -11.80 18.02 -21.98
C ASP A 14 -10.28 17.81 -21.86
N ARG A 15 -9.56 18.90 -21.59
CA ARG A 15 -8.11 18.88 -21.44
C ARG A 15 -7.81 18.42 -20.01
N PRO A 16 -7.05 17.33 -19.79
CA PRO A 16 -6.67 16.96 -18.43
C PRO A 16 -5.92 18.12 -17.77
N ALA A 17 -6.29 18.41 -16.52
CA ALA A 17 -5.70 19.48 -15.71
C ALA A 17 -4.16 19.38 -15.67
N PRO A 18 -3.43 20.51 -15.60
CA PRO A 18 -1.98 20.50 -15.60
C PRO A 18 -1.46 19.71 -14.39
N ALA A 19 -0.57 18.75 -14.68
CA ALA A 19 0.17 18.02 -13.67
C ALA A 19 0.93 19.01 -12.77
N ASP A 20 0.62 18.95 -11.48
CA ASP A 20 1.31 19.72 -10.44
C ASP A 20 2.82 19.42 -10.49
N ARG A 21 3.60 20.46 -10.74
CA ARG A 21 5.07 20.42 -10.78
C ARG A 21 5.60 20.68 -9.38
N SER A 22 5.85 19.63 -8.61
CA SER A 22 7.10 19.41 -7.87
C SER A 22 6.99 18.22 -6.91
N ALA A 23 7.01 17.00 -7.45
CA ALA A 23 7.61 15.90 -6.69
C ALA A 23 9.13 15.98 -6.90
N PRO A 24 9.97 15.88 -5.85
CA PRO A 24 11.42 15.91 -6.03
C PRO A 24 11.84 14.72 -6.90
N ALA A 25 12.41 15.02 -8.06
CA ALA A 25 12.82 14.05 -9.09
C ALA A 25 14.02 13.16 -8.68
N ASP A 26 14.53 13.31 -7.45
CA ASP A 26 15.84 12.81 -7.02
C ASP A 26 15.79 11.77 -5.90
N ARG A 27 14.60 11.38 -5.40
CA ARG A 27 14.52 10.29 -4.43
C ARG A 27 14.59 8.97 -5.20
N PRO A 28 15.53 8.04 -4.87
CA PRO A 28 15.58 6.74 -5.53
C PRO A 28 14.20 6.09 -5.40
N ALA A 29 13.64 5.67 -6.54
CA ALA A 29 12.35 5.02 -6.55
C ALA A 29 12.44 3.78 -5.64
N HIS A 30 11.51 3.62 -4.72
CA HIS A 30 11.32 2.40 -3.94
C HIS A 30 9.93 1.85 -4.24
N ALA A 31 9.70 0.58 -3.90
CA ALA A 31 8.34 0.04 -3.89
C ALA A 31 7.77 0.10 -2.48
N VAL A 32 6.47 0.31 -2.39
CA VAL A 32 5.70 0.32 -1.14
C VAL A 32 4.77 -0.88 -1.18
N LEU A 33 4.88 -1.77 -0.21
CA LEU A 33 4.01 -2.92 -0.05
C LEU A 33 3.27 -2.83 1.29
N ALA A 34 1.98 -3.14 1.29
CA ALA A 34 1.17 -3.26 2.49
C ALA A 34 0.95 -4.75 2.82
N LEU A 35 1.10 -5.10 4.09
CA LEU A 35 0.90 -6.44 4.62
C LEU A 35 -0.31 -6.44 5.56
N GLY A 36 -1.13 -7.49 5.50
CA GLY A 36 -2.26 -7.70 6.40
C GLY A 36 -2.42 -9.16 6.83
N SER A 37 -2.71 -9.42 8.10
CA SER A 37 -2.98 -10.77 8.62
C SER A 37 -3.97 -10.75 9.78
N ASN A 38 -5.02 -11.57 9.73
CA ASN A 38 -6.02 -11.67 10.79
C ASN A 38 -6.31 -13.11 11.26
N LEU A 39 -5.51 -14.09 10.85
CA LEU A 39 -5.71 -15.48 11.25
C LEU A 39 -4.43 -16.19 11.66
N GLY A 40 -4.56 -17.14 12.58
CA GLY A 40 -3.45 -17.95 13.06
C GLY A 40 -2.42 -17.10 13.82
N ASP A 41 -1.15 -17.46 13.72
CA ASP A 41 -0.07 -16.65 14.30
C ASP A 41 0.23 -15.45 13.40
N ARG A 42 -0.64 -14.42 13.47
CA ARG A 42 -0.59 -13.18 12.68
C ARG A 42 0.81 -12.55 12.68
N TRP A 43 1.48 -12.57 13.83
CA TRP A 43 2.84 -12.04 14.00
C TRP A 43 3.89 -12.88 13.27
N ALA A 44 3.86 -14.21 13.41
CA ALA A 44 4.79 -15.07 12.68
C ALA A 44 4.60 -14.98 11.17
N LEU A 45 3.35 -14.81 10.71
CA LEU A 45 3.01 -14.64 9.30
C LEU A 45 3.56 -13.32 8.75
N LEU A 46 3.36 -12.20 9.44
CA LEU A 46 3.95 -10.90 9.05
C LEU A 46 5.48 -10.96 9.02
N ARG A 47 6.13 -11.53 10.05
CA ARG A 47 7.60 -11.70 10.07
C ARG A 47 8.09 -12.59 8.92
N GLY A 48 7.37 -13.67 8.63
CA GLY A 48 7.67 -14.55 7.49
C GLY A 48 7.59 -13.81 6.15
N ALA A 49 6.55 -12.98 5.98
CA ALA A 49 6.37 -12.14 4.80
C ALA A 49 7.52 -11.16 4.63
N VAL A 50 7.89 -10.42 5.68
CA VAL A 50 8.99 -9.46 5.65
C VAL A 50 10.31 -10.13 5.28
N ARG A 51 10.65 -11.28 5.88
CA ARG A 51 11.87 -12.03 5.50
C ARG A 51 11.84 -12.53 4.05
N SER A 52 10.68 -12.97 3.56
CA SER A 52 10.53 -13.41 2.17
C SER A 52 10.75 -12.24 1.21
N LEU A 53 10.11 -11.09 1.49
CA LEU A 53 10.26 -9.87 0.70
C LEU A 53 11.67 -9.30 0.76
N ASP A 54 12.32 -9.33 1.92
CA ASP A 54 13.71 -8.87 2.07
C ASP A 54 14.66 -9.68 1.19
N LYS A 55 14.53 -11.01 1.22
CA LYS A 55 15.33 -11.89 0.37
C LYS A 55 15.13 -11.65 -1.14
N LEU A 56 13.90 -11.30 -1.55
CA LEU A 56 13.54 -11.17 -2.97
C LEU A 56 13.72 -9.77 -3.53
N LEU A 57 13.50 -8.74 -2.71
CA LEU A 57 13.39 -7.34 -3.15
C LEU A 57 14.30 -6.39 -2.36
N GLY A 58 14.94 -6.82 -1.27
CA GLY A 58 15.72 -5.98 -0.37
C GLY A 58 14.84 -4.97 0.37
N VAL A 59 14.46 -5.30 1.61
CA VAL A 59 13.63 -4.43 2.45
C VAL A 59 14.51 -3.35 3.06
N SER A 60 14.21 -2.09 2.76
CA SER A 60 14.95 -0.94 3.29
C SER A 60 14.34 -0.39 4.58
N ALA A 61 13.03 -0.58 4.78
CA ALA A 61 12.34 -0.13 5.99
C ALA A 61 11.02 -0.87 6.21
N CYS A 62 10.59 -0.93 7.47
CA CYS A 62 9.29 -1.48 7.86
C CYS A 62 8.64 -0.57 8.90
N SER A 63 7.33 -0.34 8.77
CA SER A 63 6.55 0.42 9.74
C SER A 63 6.38 -0.35 11.06
N PRO A 64 5.93 0.32 12.13
CA PRO A 64 5.27 -0.38 13.23
C PRO A 64 4.11 -1.23 12.73
N VAL A 65 3.75 -2.26 13.49
CA VAL A 65 2.52 -3.03 13.23
C VAL A 65 1.33 -2.29 13.81
N TYR A 66 0.23 -2.24 13.07
CA TYR A 66 -1.02 -1.64 13.50
C TYR A 66 -2.12 -2.68 13.57
N GLU A 67 -2.90 -2.63 14.64
CA GLU A 67 -4.08 -3.47 14.80
C GLU A 67 -5.35 -2.70 14.41
N THR A 68 -6.22 -3.33 13.63
CA THR A 68 -7.52 -2.76 13.21
C THR A 68 -8.63 -3.79 13.33
N ALA A 69 -9.81 -3.33 13.74
CA ALA A 69 -11.02 -4.14 13.64
C ALA A 69 -11.31 -4.53 12.18
N PRO A 70 -11.86 -5.73 11.93
CA PRO A 70 -12.35 -6.11 10.61
C PRO A 70 -13.47 -5.18 10.14
N VAL A 71 -13.45 -4.80 8.86
CA VAL A 71 -14.52 -4.00 8.26
C VAL A 71 -15.64 -4.93 7.77
N GLY A 72 -16.69 -5.08 8.57
CA GLY A 72 -17.84 -5.93 8.25
C GLY A 72 -17.55 -7.43 8.27
N GLY A 73 -18.54 -8.23 7.85
CA GLY A 73 -18.45 -9.70 7.86
C GLY A 73 -18.78 -10.34 9.23
N PRO A 74 -18.59 -11.66 9.38
CA PRO A 74 -18.78 -12.35 10.66
C PRO A 74 -17.73 -11.91 11.69
N GLU A 75 -17.97 -12.27 12.95
CA GLU A 75 -16.98 -12.12 14.02
C GLU A 75 -15.69 -12.82 13.63
N GLN A 76 -14.60 -12.05 13.65
CA GLN A 76 -13.26 -12.48 13.25
C GLN A 76 -12.24 -11.66 14.04
N ASP A 77 -11.04 -12.19 14.21
CA ASP A 77 -9.98 -11.49 14.91
C ASP A 77 -9.59 -10.19 14.18
N ASP A 78 -9.03 -9.25 14.94
CA ASP A 78 -8.48 -8.01 14.40
C ASP A 78 -7.37 -8.31 13.37
N TYR A 79 -7.16 -7.39 12.43
CA TYR A 79 -6.05 -7.44 11.48
C TYR A 79 -4.81 -6.82 12.11
N LEU A 80 -3.66 -7.48 11.94
CA LEU A 80 -2.35 -6.84 12.02
C LEU A 80 -1.96 -6.36 10.63
N ASN A 81 -1.56 -5.08 10.53
CA ASN A 81 -1.19 -4.43 9.28
C ASN A 81 0.20 -3.78 9.41
N ALA A 82 0.97 -3.78 8.34
CA ALA A 82 2.24 -3.08 8.27
C ALA A 82 2.54 -2.60 6.84
N VAL A 83 3.42 -1.61 6.70
CA VAL A 83 3.96 -1.17 5.42
C VAL A 83 5.45 -1.47 5.37
N VAL A 84 5.92 -1.89 4.19
CA VAL A 84 7.30 -2.23 3.91
C VAL A 84 7.76 -1.44 2.69
N LEU A 85 8.96 -0.86 2.80
CA LEU A 85 9.66 -0.24 1.68
C LEU A 85 10.73 -1.20 1.17
N THR A 86 10.77 -1.41 -0.14
CA THR A 86 11.79 -2.26 -0.79
C THR A 86 12.53 -1.51 -1.88
N ALA A 87 13.66 -2.07 -2.34
CA ALA A 87 14.27 -1.62 -3.58
C ALA A 87 13.24 -1.64 -4.74
N PRO A 88 13.38 -0.77 -5.76
CA PRO A 88 12.49 -0.77 -6.90
C PRO A 88 12.71 -2.04 -7.71
N ALA A 89 11.62 -2.68 -8.11
CA ALA A 89 11.64 -3.82 -9.03
C ALA A 89 10.56 -3.65 -10.10
N PRO A 90 10.67 -4.34 -11.26
CA PRO A 90 9.60 -4.41 -12.23
C PRO A 90 8.26 -4.82 -11.58
N PRO A 91 7.11 -4.24 -12.00
CA PRO A 91 5.80 -4.55 -11.39
C PRO A 91 5.48 -6.04 -11.29
N ARG A 92 5.88 -6.83 -12.30
CA ARG A 92 5.70 -8.29 -12.29
C ARG A 92 6.52 -9.00 -11.23
N GLU A 93 7.72 -8.51 -10.92
CA GLU A 93 8.56 -9.06 -9.85
C GLU A 93 8.01 -8.72 -8.47
N LEU A 94 7.46 -7.50 -8.30
CA LEU A 94 6.75 -7.13 -7.07
C LEU A 94 5.54 -8.03 -6.82
N LEU A 95 4.72 -8.26 -7.86
CA LEU A 95 3.59 -9.21 -7.78
C LEU A 95 4.06 -10.63 -7.46
N ALA A 96 5.12 -11.10 -8.10
CA ALA A 96 5.64 -12.45 -7.87
C ALA A 96 6.15 -12.61 -6.43
N ALA A 97 6.84 -11.60 -5.89
CA ALA A 97 7.32 -11.60 -4.51
C ALA A 97 6.16 -11.55 -3.50
N ALA A 98 5.15 -10.73 -3.75
CA ALA A 98 3.93 -10.66 -2.94
C ALA A 98 3.23 -12.03 -2.88
N ARG A 99 2.96 -12.63 -4.06
CA ARG A 99 2.36 -13.98 -4.16
C ARG A 99 3.22 -15.04 -3.47
N ALA A 100 4.54 -14.97 -3.61
CA ALA A 100 5.44 -15.93 -2.95
C ALA A 100 5.36 -15.84 -1.42
N ALA A 101 5.23 -14.64 -0.85
CA ALA A 101 5.03 -14.45 0.59
C ALA A 101 3.66 -15.02 1.03
N GLU A 102 2.59 -14.74 0.29
CA GLU A 102 1.25 -15.28 0.56
C GLU A 102 1.22 -16.81 0.48
N GLU A 103 1.82 -17.41 -0.55
CA GLU A 103 1.89 -18.86 -0.72
C GLU A 103 2.64 -19.54 0.44
N GLN A 104 3.72 -18.93 0.94
CA GLN A 104 4.45 -19.43 2.11
C GLN A 104 3.59 -19.38 3.37
N ALA A 105 2.85 -18.28 3.58
CA ALA A 105 1.91 -18.14 4.68
C ALA A 105 0.77 -19.18 4.63
N LEU A 106 0.32 -19.56 3.43
CA LEU A 106 -0.72 -20.59 3.23
C LEU A 106 -0.20 -22.02 3.41
N ARG A 107 1.12 -22.26 3.33
CA ARG A 107 1.71 -23.59 3.66
C ARG A 107 1.61 -23.91 5.14
N VAL A 108 1.46 -22.91 6.00
CA VAL A 108 1.15 -23.05 7.43
C VAL A 108 -0.37 -23.27 7.58
N ARG A 109 -0.90 -24.38 7.06
CA ARG A 109 -2.36 -24.63 7.04
C ARG A 109 -2.89 -24.95 8.44
N THR A 110 -3.89 -24.19 8.91
CA THR A 110 -4.73 -24.57 10.04
C THR A 110 -6.13 -25.05 9.63
N VAL A 111 -6.76 -24.58 8.53
CA VAL A 111 -8.06 -25.10 8.03
C VAL A 111 -8.23 -24.92 6.50
N ARG A 112 -8.87 -25.89 5.81
CA ARG A 112 -9.26 -25.82 4.39
C ARG A 112 -10.54 -24.95 4.25
N TRP A 113 -10.50 -23.90 3.42
CA TRP A 113 -11.58 -22.90 3.19
C TRP A 113 -11.74 -21.79 4.25
N GLY A 114 -10.74 -21.56 5.09
CA GLY A 114 -10.73 -20.43 6.02
C GLY A 114 -10.37 -19.09 5.35
N PRO A 115 -10.58 -17.95 6.04
CA PRO A 115 -10.13 -16.62 5.62
C PRO A 115 -8.61 -16.57 5.31
N ARG A 116 -8.13 -15.50 4.66
CA ARG A 116 -6.73 -15.40 4.21
C ARG A 116 -5.79 -15.20 5.40
N THR A 117 -4.73 -16.00 5.50
CA THR A 117 -3.74 -15.90 6.58
C THR A 117 -2.83 -14.67 6.42
N LEU A 118 -2.53 -14.28 5.18
CA LEU A 118 -1.71 -13.13 4.83
C LEU A 118 -2.20 -12.54 3.50
N ASP A 119 -2.17 -11.22 3.38
CA ASP A 119 -2.42 -10.45 2.16
C ASP A 119 -1.24 -9.49 1.96
N VAL A 120 -0.71 -9.42 0.73
CA VAL A 120 0.41 -8.55 0.37
C VAL A 120 0.03 -7.71 -0.86
N ASP A 121 -0.30 -6.45 -0.63
CA ASP A 121 -0.70 -5.50 -1.67
C ASP A 121 0.50 -4.65 -2.13
N VAL A 122 0.74 -4.55 -3.44
CA VAL A 122 1.68 -3.57 -4.02
C VAL A 122 0.99 -2.21 -4.10
N ILE A 123 1.47 -1.24 -3.32
CA ILE A 123 0.83 0.08 -3.16
C ILE A 123 1.35 1.10 -4.16
N ALA A 124 2.67 1.22 -4.31
CA ALA A 124 3.30 2.20 -5.18
C ALA A 124 4.69 1.73 -5.63
N LEU A 125 5.16 2.27 -6.76
CA LEU A 125 6.53 2.12 -7.25
C LEU A 125 7.04 3.51 -7.68
N GLY A 126 7.64 4.24 -6.75
CA GLY A 126 7.93 5.67 -6.91
C GLY A 126 6.72 6.44 -7.45
N MET A 127 6.93 7.23 -8.49
CA MET A 127 5.86 7.98 -9.18
C MET A 127 5.21 7.25 -10.36
N ARG A 128 5.49 5.95 -10.54
CA ARG A 128 4.96 5.17 -11.67
C ARG A 128 3.44 5.09 -11.61
N ARG A 129 2.81 5.23 -12.77
CA ARG A 129 1.40 4.88 -13.02
C ARG A 129 1.32 3.62 -13.87
N SER A 130 0.33 2.78 -13.59
CA SER A 130 0.01 1.58 -14.35
C SER A 130 -1.50 1.40 -14.36
N ASP A 131 -2.06 1.20 -15.55
CA ASP A 131 -3.45 0.83 -15.81
C ASP A 131 -3.58 -0.65 -16.21
N ASP A 132 -2.48 -1.41 -16.14
CA ASP A 132 -2.49 -2.86 -16.33
C ASP A 132 -3.42 -3.50 -15.29
N PRO A 133 -4.45 -4.27 -15.71
CA PRO A 133 -5.38 -4.92 -14.79
C PRO A 133 -4.71 -5.94 -13.87
N GLU A 134 -3.52 -6.45 -14.20
CA GLU A 134 -2.74 -7.31 -13.30
C GLU A 134 -2.07 -6.53 -12.17
N ILE A 135 -1.73 -5.25 -12.38
CA ILE A 135 -1.09 -4.38 -11.40
C ILE A 135 -1.39 -2.90 -11.66
N LEU A 136 -2.41 -2.41 -10.95
CA LEU A 136 -2.75 -0.99 -10.94
C LEU A 136 -1.79 -0.24 -10.02
N LEU A 137 -1.14 0.82 -10.56
CA LEU A 137 -0.22 1.65 -9.80
C LEU A 137 -0.63 3.14 -9.86
N PRO A 138 -0.69 3.83 -8.71
CA PRO A 138 -0.69 3.23 -7.37
C PRO A 138 -1.94 2.36 -7.15
N HIS A 139 -1.95 1.56 -6.08
CA HIS A 139 -3.10 0.75 -5.74
C HIS A 139 -4.36 1.64 -5.60
N PRO A 140 -5.46 1.32 -6.30
CA PRO A 140 -6.57 2.26 -6.54
C PRO A 140 -7.30 2.69 -5.28
N ARG A 141 -7.21 1.90 -4.20
CA ARG A 141 -7.85 2.20 -2.91
C ARG A 141 -6.87 2.59 -1.81
N ALA A 142 -5.57 2.76 -2.09
CA ALA A 142 -4.59 3.07 -1.05
C ALA A 142 -4.94 4.36 -0.29
N HIS A 143 -5.37 5.39 -1.02
CA HIS A 143 -5.77 6.70 -0.49
C HIS A 143 -7.03 6.68 0.39
N LEU A 144 -7.73 5.55 0.48
CA LEU A 144 -8.94 5.35 1.29
C LEU A 144 -8.69 4.45 2.51
N ARG A 145 -7.45 3.99 2.72
CA ARG A 145 -7.12 2.99 3.73
C ARG A 145 -6.20 3.59 4.79
N ALA A 146 -6.76 3.89 5.96
CA ALA A 146 -6.01 4.37 7.12
C ALA A 146 -4.89 3.40 7.53
N PHE A 147 -5.17 2.09 7.53
CA PHE A 147 -4.19 1.03 7.85
C PHE A 147 -3.07 0.85 6.79
N VAL A 148 -3.10 1.62 5.69
CA VAL A 148 -1.99 1.74 4.74
C VAL A 148 -1.32 3.11 4.87
N CYS A 149 -2.10 4.18 4.88
CA CYS A 149 -1.57 5.55 4.89
C CYS A 149 -0.85 5.90 6.20
N VAL A 150 -1.38 5.48 7.35
CA VAL A 150 -0.76 5.79 8.66
C VAL A 150 0.57 5.05 8.84
N PRO A 151 0.68 3.72 8.62
CA PRO A 151 1.98 3.06 8.74
C PRO A 151 2.99 3.53 7.69
N TRP A 152 2.53 3.91 6.48
CA TRP A 152 3.42 4.49 5.47
C TRP A 152 3.95 5.85 5.91
N LEU A 153 3.12 6.72 6.48
CA LEU A 153 3.55 8.01 7.02
C LEU A 153 4.59 7.85 8.14
N ASP A 154 4.44 6.82 8.97
CA ASP A 154 5.35 6.52 10.07
C ASP A 154 6.76 6.11 9.59
N VAL A 155 6.85 5.44 8.43
CA VAL A 155 8.14 5.01 7.85
C VAL A 155 8.74 6.04 6.89
N GLU A 156 7.90 6.83 6.21
CA GLU A 156 8.32 7.88 5.28
C GLU A 156 7.46 9.15 5.47
N PRO A 157 7.86 10.09 6.35
CA PRO A 157 7.07 11.29 6.67
C PRO A 157 6.77 12.21 5.48
N ASP A 158 7.64 12.18 4.46
CA ASP A 158 7.51 12.98 3.24
C ASP A 158 6.88 12.19 2.08
N ALA A 159 6.27 11.03 2.34
CA ALA A 159 5.70 10.17 1.31
C ALA A 159 4.65 10.90 0.45
N VAL A 160 4.66 10.57 -0.84
CA VAL A 160 3.70 11.08 -1.84
C VAL A 160 3.07 9.89 -2.55
N LEU A 161 1.74 9.83 -2.54
CA LEU A 161 0.97 8.85 -3.30
C LEU A 161 0.62 9.46 -4.68
N PRO A 162 1.08 8.87 -5.80
CA PRO A 162 0.87 9.46 -7.12
C PRO A 162 -0.61 9.70 -7.44
N GLY A 163 -0.97 10.95 -7.74
CA GLY A 163 -2.35 11.34 -8.02
C GLY A 163 -3.23 11.63 -6.81
N HIS A 164 -2.74 11.42 -5.58
CA HIS A 164 -3.48 11.73 -4.35
C HIS A 164 -2.76 12.74 -3.42
N GLY A 165 -1.50 13.06 -3.70
CA GLY A 165 -0.71 14.06 -2.97
C GLY A 165 0.08 13.45 -1.81
N ARG A 166 0.43 14.28 -0.83
CA ARG A 166 1.21 13.84 0.33
C ARG A 166 0.39 12.88 1.18
N VAL A 167 1.03 11.82 1.67
CA VAL A 167 0.41 10.84 2.57
C VAL A 167 0.01 11.51 3.90
N ALA A 168 0.79 12.49 4.37
CA ALA A 168 0.45 13.31 5.53
C ALA A 168 -0.92 14.01 5.38
N ASP A 169 -1.21 14.57 4.20
CA ASP A 169 -2.48 15.26 3.95
C ASP A 169 -3.66 14.29 3.87
N LEU A 170 -3.42 13.06 3.39
CA LEU A 170 -4.40 11.97 3.40
C LEU A 170 -4.74 11.57 4.84
N VAL A 171 -3.73 11.30 5.66
CA VAL A 171 -3.92 10.94 7.08
C VAL A 171 -4.63 12.07 7.86
N ALA A 172 -4.27 13.33 7.59
CA ALA A 172 -4.95 14.47 8.21
C ALA A 172 -6.42 14.62 7.79
N ARG A 173 -6.81 14.17 6.59
CA ARG A 173 -8.23 14.06 6.19
C ARG A 173 -8.93 12.93 6.93
N MET A 174 -8.36 11.73 6.89
CA MET A 174 -8.88 10.54 7.59
C MET A 174 -9.09 10.80 9.09
N SER A 175 -8.16 11.51 9.73
CA SER A 175 -8.29 11.89 11.15
C SER A 175 -9.47 12.82 11.41
N ARG A 176 -9.75 13.77 10.51
CA ARG A 176 -10.89 14.69 10.63
C ARG A 176 -12.22 13.97 10.40
N ASP A 177 -12.21 12.97 9.51
CA ASP A 177 -13.39 12.19 9.15
C ASP A 177 -13.65 11.02 10.13
N GLY A 178 -12.79 10.85 11.14
CA GLY A 178 -12.92 9.81 12.16
C GLY A 178 -12.48 8.41 11.70
N GLU A 179 -11.87 8.29 10.52
CA GLU A 179 -11.48 7.02 9.91
C GLU A 179 -10.27 6.35 10.59
N LEU A 180 -9.60 7.06 11.49
CA LEU A 180 -8.54 6.48 12.33
C LEU A 180 -9.09 5.77 13.58
N ALA A 181 -10.41 5.85 13.82
CA ALA A 181 -11.03 5.19 14.95
C ALA A 181 -10.79 3.67 14.90
N GLY A 182 -10.22 3.11 15.97
CA GLY A 182 -9.92 1.69 16.07
C GLY A 182 -8.57 1.26 15.48
N LEU A 183 -7.82 2.16 14.83
CA LEU A 183 -6.45 1.91 14.42
C LEU A 183 -5.51 2.07 15.61
N ARG A 184 -4.92 0.96 16.08
CA ARG A 184 -4.02 0.94 17.25
C ARG A 184 -2.59 0.63 16.82
N ARG A 185 -1.66 1.52 17.14
CA ARG A 185 -0.22 1.27 16.93
C ARG A 185 0.28 0.21 17.93
N GLY A 186 0.89 -0.84 17.42
CA GLY A 186 1.56 -1.91 18.15
C GLY A 186 3.09 -1.82 18.08
N ALA A 187 3.75 -2.96 18.26
CA ALA A 187 5.21 -3.05 18.30
C ALA A 187 5.87 -2.90 16.90
N SER A 188 7.14 -2.49 16.88
CA SER A 188 7.92 -2.24 15.66
C SER A 188 8.80 -3.42 15.20
N MET A 189 8.83 -4.54 15.93
CA MET A 189 9.75 -5.65 15.64
C MET A 189 9.21 -6.59 14.55
N LEU A 190 9.36 -6.17 13.29
CA LEU A 190 9.20 -7.06 12.12
C LEU A 190 10.51 -7.35 11.38
N LEU A 191 11.48 -6.44 11.47
CA LEU A 191 12.86 -6.70 11.08
C LEU A 191 13.58 -7.29 12.30
N ASP A 192 14.30 -8.40 12.10
CA ASP A 192 15.24 -8.85 13.12
C ASP A 192 16.35 -7.79 13.20
N GLU A 193 16.69 -7.34 14.42
CA GLU A 193 17.88 -6.48 14.64
C GLU A 193 19.07 -7.23 14.04
N GLY A 194 19.55 -6.78 12.89
CA GLY A 194 20.60 -7.45 12.14
C GLY A 194 21.83 -7.67 12.99
N GLY A 195 22.03 -8.92 13.42
CA GLY A 195 23.32 -9.44 13.79
C GLY A 195 24.26 -9.26 12.61
N THR A 196 25.02 -8.17 12.63
CA THR A 196 26.15 -7.99 11.72
C THR A 196 27.30 -8.80 12.31
N ALA A 197 27.37 -10.07 11.94
CA ALA A 197 28.56 -10.90 12.12
C ALA A 197 29.09 -11.25 10.73
N GLY A 198 30.14 -10.52 10.34
CA GLY A 198 30.92 -10.71 9.13
C GLY A 198 32.19 -9.90 9.25
#